data_AF-A0A3N5KCG4-F1
#
_entry.id   AF-A0A3N5KCG4-F1
#
_cell.length_a   1.000
_cell.length_b   1.000
_cell.length_c   1.000
_cell.angle_alpha   90.00
_cell.angle_beta   90.00
_cell.angle_gamma   90.00
#
_symmetry.space_group_name_H-M   'P 1'
#
loop_
_entity.id
_entity.type
_entity.pdbx_description
1 polymer ?
#
loop_
_entity_poly.entity_id
_entity_poly.type
_entity_poly.pdbx_seq_one_letter_code
_entity_poly.pdbx_strand_id
1 'polypeptide(L)'
;LALGALTAMAAAARFDTDRMAAAADAPDLGATDLAEFLVAKGMAFREAHSLVGSLVRQADDGGTPLVDLVRGEAQLGPDAAALLEPGVAVTRRTTPGGGGPEAVARQLERFRARLESDRTRLRLPVHPAT
;
A
#
# COMPACT_ATOMS: atom_id res chain seq x y z
N LEU A 1 23.68 7.84 23.96
CA LEU A 1 22.69 7.09 24.79
C LEU A 1 21.41 6.80 24.00
N ALA A 2 20.70 7.82 23.46
CA ALA A 2 19.43 7.60 22.74
C ALA A 2 19.52 6.72 21.47
N LEU A 3 20.52 6.93 20.60
CA LEU A 3 20.63 6.18 19.34
C LEU A 3 20.82 4.67 19.55
N GLY A 4 21.67 4.28 20.51
CA GLY A 4 21.89 2.87 20.84
C GLY A 4 20.62 2.17 21.35
N ALA A 5 19.81 2.88 22.16
CA ALA A 5 18.53 2.37 22.62
C ALA A 5 17.53 2.19 21.46
N LEU A 6 17.43 3.16 20.54
CA LEU A 6 16.56 3.06 19.37
C LEU A 6 16.96 1.92 18.44
N THR A 7 18.26 1.69 18.23
CA THR A 7 18.76 0.55 17.44
C THR A 7 18.32 -0.77 18.06
N ALA A 8 18.48 -0.93 19.37
CA ALA A 8 18.05 -2.13 20.07
C ALA A 8 16.53 -2.32 20.02
N MET A 9 15.75 -1.25 20.19
CA MET A 9 14.30 -1.29 20.07
C MET A 9 13.83 -1.73 18.68
N ALA A 10 14.41 -1.15 17.61
CA ALA A 10 14.05 -1.51 16.25
C ALA A 10 14.42 -2.97 15.93
N ALA A 11 15.59 -3.45 16.38
CA ALA A 11 16.02 -4.84 16.19
C ALA A 11 15.17 -5.84 16.98
N ALA A 12 14.66 -5.45 18.16
CA ALA A 12 13.84 -6.30 19.01
C ALA A 12 12.34 -6.27 18.65
N ALA A 13 11.91 -5.38 17.75
CA ALA A 13 10.51 -5.26 17.36
C ALA A 13 9.95 -6.61 16.86
N ARG A 14 8.68 -6.84 17.15
CA ARG A 14 7.91 -7.98 16.66
C ARG A 14 6.64 -7.43 16.02
N PHE A 15 6.33 -7.97 14.84
CA PHE A 15 5.18 -7.55 14.06
C PHE A 15 4.20 -8.70 14.00
N ASP A 16 2.94 -8.40 14.31
CA ASP A 16 1.81 -9.30 14.05
C ASP A 16 1.39 -9.09 12.60
N THR A 17 2.02 -9.85 11.69
CA THR A 17 1.86 -9.67 10.25
C THR A 17 0.45 -10.00 9.78
N ASP A 18 -0.21 -10.95 10.44
CA ASP A 18 -1.57 -11.37 10.09
C ASP A 18 -2.57 -10.26 10.44
N ARG A 19 -2.44 -9.67 11.62
CA ARG A 19 -3.26 -8.51 12.01
C ARG A 19 -2.98 -7.29 11.12
N MET A 20 -1.72 -7.06 10.76
CA MET A 20 -1.35 -5.97 9.85
C MET A 20 -1.94 -6.16 8.46
N ALA A 21 -1.86 -7.37 7.90
CA ALA A 21 -2.44 -7.70 6.59
C ALA A 21 -3.97 -7.53 6.62
N ALA A 22 -4.64 -8.10 7.62
CA ALA A 22 -6.10 -7.96 7.77
C ALA A 22 -6.56 -6.49 7.88
N ALA A 23 -5.77 -5.63 8.53
CA ALA A 23 -6.06 -4.21 8.61
C ALA A 23 -5.80 -3.47 7.28
N ALA A 24 -4.76 -3.87 6.53
CA ALA A 24 -4.41 -3.27 5.25
C ALA A 24 -5.35 -3.69 4.11
N ASP A 25 -5.93 -4.89 4.20
CA ASP A 25 -6.87 -5.45 3.24
C ASP A 25 -8.34 -5.11 3.55
N ALA A 26 -8.58 -4.15 4.45
CA ALA A 26 -9.93 -3.66 4.72
C ALA A 26 -10.56 -3.10 3.43
N PRO A 27 -11.75 -3.56 3.01
CA PRO A 27 -12.33 -3.24 1.69
C PRO A 27 -12.44 -1.74 1.38
N ASP A 28 -12.74 -0.92 2.39
CA ASP A 28 -12.93 0.53 2.22
C ASP A 28 -11.65 1.26 1.84
N LEU A 29 -10.48 0.69 2.17
CA LEU A 29 -9.18 1.24 1.77
C LEU A 29 -8.97 1.15 0.26
N GLY A 30 -9.66 0.24 -0.42
CA GLY A 30 -9.63 0.09 -1.87
C GLY A 30 -10.45 1.13 -2.65
N ALA A 31 -11.25 1.98 -1.98
CA ALA A 31 -12.07 2.99 -2.64
C ALA A 31 -11.25 3.94 -3.53
N THR A 32 -10.03 4.30 -3.11
CA THR A 32 -9.17 5.16 -3.93
C THR A 32 -8.70 4.44 -5.20
N ASP A 33 -8.36 3.14 -5.10
CA ASP A 33 -7.99 2.33 -6.27
C ASP A 33 -9.14 2.22 -7.28
N LEU A 34 -10.39 2.12 -6.82
CA LEU A 34 -11.57 2.12 -7.69
C LEU A 34 -11.75 3.47 -8.42
N ALA A 35 -11.54 4.59 -7.73
CA ALA A 35 -11.63 5.91 -8.35
C ALA A 35 -10.51 6.12 -9.38
N GLU A 36 -9.27 5.73 -9.05
CA GLU A 36 -8.14 5.76 -9.97
C GLU A 36 -8.40 4.88 -11.21
N PHE A 37 -9.04 3.72 -11.04
CA PHE A 37 -9.41 2.83 -12.14
C PHE A 37 -10.39 3.48 -13.13
N LEU A 38 -11.42 4.19 -12.64
CA LEU A 38 -12.36 4.92 -13.50
C LEU A 38 -11.67 6.11 -14.21
N VAL A 39 -10.79 6.82 -13.50
CA VAL A 39 -10.01 7.91 -14.08
C VAL A 39 -9.09 7.42 -15.19
N ALA A 40 -8.44 6.26 -15.00
CA ALA A 40 -7.62 5.63 -16.03
C ALA A 40 -8.43 5.24 -17.28
N LYS A 41 -9.75 5.01 -17.14
CA LYS A 41 -10.69 4.78 -18.25
C LYS A 41 -11.23 6.08 -18.88
N GLY A 42 -10.81 7.25 -18.40
CA GLY A 42 -11.16 8.56 -18.96
C GLY A 42 -12.26 9.32 -18.23
N MET A 43 -12.79 8.79 -17.12
CA MET A 43 -13.76 9.52 -16.30
C MET A 43 -13.10 10.70 -15.57
N ALA A 44 -13.80 11.83 -15.44
CA ALA A 44 -13.28 12.94 -14.65
C ALA A 44 -13.17 12.53 -13.16
N PHE A 45 -12.09 12.94 -12.50
CA PHE A 45 -11.83 12.55 -11.10
C PHE A 45 -13.00 12.87 -10.16
N ARG A 46 -13.66 14.02 -10.32
CA ARG A 46 -14.83 14.40 -9.50
C ARG A 46 -15.97 13.38 -9.65
N GLU A 47 -16.23 12.91 -10.86
CA GLU A 47 -17.30 11.95 -11.15
C GLU A 47 -16.93 10.58 -10.58
N ALA A 48 -15.70 10.12 -10.81
CA ALA A 48 -15.18 8.86 -10.27
C ALA A 48 -15.25 8.83 -8.74
N HIS A 49 -14.77 9.89 -8.09
CA HIS A 49 -14.83 10.01 -6.64
C HIS A 49 -16.27 10.07 -6.11
N SER A 50 -17.18 10.73 -6.82
CA SER A 50 -18.59 10.82 -6.40
C SER A 50 -19.30 9.46 -6.50
N LEU A 51 -19.07 8.73 -7.60
CA LEU A 51 -19.63 7.40 -7.83
C LEU A 51 -19.11 6.41 -6.79
N VAL A 52 -17.79 6.29 -6.63
CA VAL A 52 -17.21 5.37 -5.64
C VAL A 52 -17.64 5.76 -4.22
N GLY A 53 -17.67 7.06 -3.90
CA GLY A 53 -18.16 7.53 -2.62
C GLY A 53 -19.62 7.15 -2.33
N SER A 54 -20.48 7.08 -3.34
CA SER A 54 -21.85 6.56 -3.16
C SER A 54 -21.89 5.06 -2.91
N LEU A 55 -21.02 4.27 -3.55
CA LEU A 55 -20.94 2.82 -3.32
C LEU A 55 -20.43 2.50 -1.91
N VAL A 56 -19.42 3.24 -1.42
CA VAL A 56 -18.93 3.11 -0.04
C VAL A 56 -20.05 3.41 0.96
N ARG A 57 -20.76 4.54 0.80
CA ARG A 57 -21.91 4.86 1.67
C ARG A 57 -22.98 3.79 1.62
N GLN A 58 -23.29 3.26 0.44
CA GLN A 58 -24.27 2.20 0.30
C GLN A 58 -23.81 0.89 0.96
N ALA A 59 -22.52 0.58 0.93
CA ALA A 59 -21.96 -0.58 1.62
C ALA A 59 -22.10 -0.43 3.14
N ASP A 60 -21.76 0.75 3.67
CA ASP A 60 -21.87 1.09 5.09
C ASP A 60 -23.32 1.06 5.58
N ASP A 61 -24.24 1.72 4.86
CA ASP A 61 -25.64 1.87 5.26
C ASP A 61 -26.46 0.58 5.04
N GLY A 62 -26.16 -0.14 3.95
CA GLY A 62 -26.95 -1.28 3.48
C GLY A 62 -26.42 -2.64 3.93
N GLY A 63 -25.25 -2.70 4.58
CA GLY A 63 -24.60 -3.94 5.00
C GLY A 63 -24.22 -4.88 3.85
N THR A 64 -24.25 -4.38 2.60
CA THR A 64 -23.82 -5.15 1.42
C THR A 64 -22.33 -4.94 1.22
N PRO A 65 -21.51 -5.99 1.06
CA PRO A 65 -20.08 -5.83 0.83
C PRO A 65 -19.79 -4.92 -0.38
N LEU A 66 -18.84 -3.99 -0.23
CA LEU A 66 -18.44 -3.07 -1.30
C LEU A 66 -18.08 -3.81 -2.61
N VAL A 67 -17.41 -4.97 -2.50
CA VAL A 67 -17.03 -5.79 -3.64
C VAL A 67 -18.23 -6.26 -4.49
N ASP A 68 -19.36 -6.54 -3.86
CA ASP A 68 -20.56 -6.99 -4.58
C ASP A 68 -21.24 -5.82 -5.30
N LEU A 69 -21.29 -4.65 -4.67
CA LEU A 69 -21.77 -3.42 -5.29
C LEU A 69 -20.92 -3.03 -6.50
N VAL A 70 -19.59 -3.10 -6.35
CA VAL A 70 -18.63 -2.81 -7.43
C VAL A 70 -18.79 -3.79 -8.60
N ARG A 71 -18.97 -5.09 -8.31
CA ARG A 71 -19.16 -6.12 -9.33
C ARG A 71 -20.44 -5.89 -10.15
N GLY A 72 -21.49 -5.38 -9.51
CA GLY A 72 -22.77 -5.05 -10.16
C GLY A 72 -22.81 -3.69 -10.85
N GLU A 73 -21.88 -2.78 -10.55
CA GLU A 73 -21.88 -1.43 -11.11
C GLU A 73 -21.32 -1.39 -12.54
N ALA A 74 -22.13 -0.87 -13.47
CA ALA A 74 -21.87 -0.93 -14.91
C ALA A 74 -20.54 -0.29 -15.33
N GLN A 75 -20.06 0.72 -14.60
CA GLN A 75 -18.82 1.44 -14.92
C GLN A 75 -17.55 0.78 -14.34
N LEU A 76 -17.71 -0.09 -13.35
CA LEU A 76 -16.62 -0.75 -12.62
C LEU A 76 -16.46 -2.21 -13.07
N GLY A 77 -17.50 -3.02 -12.85
CA GLY A 77 -17.54 -4.43 -13.23
C GLY A 77 -16.53 -5.33 -12.49
N PRO A 78 -16.34 -6.58 -12.96
CA PRO A 78 -15.52 -7.57 -12.26
C PRO A 78 -14.02 -7.21 -12.17
N ASP A 79 -13.48 -6.51 -13.19
CA ASP A 79 -12.08 -6.07 -13.19
C ASP A 79 -11.78 -5.07 -12.07
N ALA A 80 -12.74 -4.19 -11.77
CA ALA A 80 -12.63 -3.26 -10.65
C ALA A 80 -12.82 -3.98 -9.31
N ALA A 81 -13.71 -4.97 -9.24
CA ALA A 81 -13.88 -5.77 -8.03
C ALA A 81 -12.60 -6.52 -7.64
N ALA A 82 -11.83 -6.99 -8.62
CA ALA A 82 -10.54 -7.61 -8.39
C ALA A 82 -9.51 -6.67 -7.72
N LEU A 83 -9.72 -5.36 -7.73
CA LEU A 83 -8.86 -4.39 -7.02
C LEU A 83 -9.02 -4.43 -5.50
N LEU A 84 -10.12 -5.01 -5.01
CA LEU A 84 -10.42 -5.15 -3.59
C LEU A 84 -9.93 -6.48 -3.01
N GLU A 85 -9.32 -7.34 -3.82
CA GLU A 85 -8.74 -8.59 -3.35
C GLU A 85 -7.51 -8.32 -2.46
N PRO A 86 -7.29 -9.14 -1.42
CA PRO A 86 -6.16 -8.98 -0.50
C PRO A 86 -4.81 -8.82 -1.21
N GLY A 87 -4.03 -7.82 -0.80
CA GLY A 87 -2.71 -7.52 -1.35
C GLY A 87 -2.69 -6.80 -2.71
N VAL A 88 -3.82 -6.65 -3.41
CA VAL A 88 -3.82 -5.98 -4.72
C VAL A 88 -3.49 -4.49 -4.58
N ALA A 89 -4.07 -3.80 -3.58
CA ALA A 89 -3.84 -2.37 -3.35
C ALA A 89 -2.35 -2.03 -3.16
N VAL A 90 -1.60 -2.84 -2.38
CA VAL A 90 -0.18 -2.60 -2.11
C VAL A 90 0.70 -2.90 -3.33
N THR A 91 0.39 -3.94 -4.10
CA THR A 91 1.18 -4.30 -5.29
C THR A 91 1.12 -3.25 -6.39
N ARG A 92 0.03 -2.47 -6.45
CA ARG A 92 -0.16 -1.35 -7.39
C ARG A 92 0.71 -0.12 -7.09
N ARG A 93 1.31 -0.03 -5.90
CA ARG A 93 2.12 1.14 -5.48
C ARG A 93 3.56 1.04 -6.02
N THR A 94 3.70 1.14 -7.34
CA THR A 94 4.95 0.88 -8.09
C THR A 94 5.81 2.13 -8.36
N THR A 95 5.28 3.33 -8.17
CA THR A 95 5.99 4.59 -8.43
C THR A 95 7.23 4.78 -7.54
N PRO A 96 8.21 5.62 -7.93
CA PRO A 96 9.34 5.94 -7.06
C PRO A 96 8.88 6.49 -5.70
N GLY A 97 9.29 5.83 -4.61
CA GLY A 97 8.86 6.16 -3.24
C GLY A 97 7.56 5.46 -2.81
N GLY A 98 6.91 4.69 -3.69
CA GLY A 98 5.75 3.88 -3.36
C GLY A 98 6.05 2.76 -2.36
N GLY A 99 5.00 2.33 -1.66
CA GLY A 99 5.06 1.24 -0.66
C GLY A 99 4.94 -0.17 -1.23
N GLY A 100 4.83 -0.34 -2.56
CA GLY A 100 4.68 -1.64 -3.18
C GLY A 100 5.97 -2.45 -3.22
N PRO A 101 5.91 -3.78 -3.35
CA PRO A 101 7.08 -4.66 -3.22
C PRO A 101 8.24 -4.28 -4.15
N GLU A 102 7.93 -3.96 -5.40
CA GLU A 102 8.92 -3.57 -6.41
C GLU A 102 9.57 -2.21 -6.09
N ALA A 103 8.77 -1.22 -5.68
CA ALA A 103 9.25 0.10 -5.30
C ALA A 103 10.09 0.05 -4.03
N VAL A 104 9.71 -0.77 -3.05
CA VAL A 104 10.46 -1.01 -1.81
C VAL A 104 11.78 -1.73 -2.09
N ALA A 105 11.79 -2.76 -2.96
CA ALA A 105 13.02 -3.46 -3.35
C ALA A 105 14.06 -2.48 -3.93
N ARG A 106 13.63 -1.62 -4.86
CA ARG A 106 14.48 -0.55 -5.42
C ARG A 106 14.97 0.44 -4.34
N GLN A 107 14.13 0.77 -3.35
CA GLN A 107 14.52 1.65 -2.26
C GLN A 107 15.59 1.02 -1.36
N LEU A 108 15.43 -0.26 -1.02
CA LEU A 108 16.39 -1.00 -0.20
C LEU A 108 17.76 -1.09 -0.88
N GLU A 109 17.80 -1.31 -2.19
CA GLU A 109 19.06 -1.30 -2.95
C GLU A 109 19.77 0.07 -2.85
N ARG A 110 19.03 1.16 -3.11
CA ARG A 110 19.59 2.52 -2.97
C ARG A 110 20.08 2.82 -1.56
N PHE A 111 19.34 2.39 -0.54
CA PHE A 111 19.74 2.60 0.85
C PHE A 111 20.99 1.80 1.22
N ARG A 112 21.12 0.56 0.76
CA ARG A 112 22.35 -0.23 0.96
C ARG A 112 23.56 0.45 0.32
N ALA A 113 23.45 0.88 -0.93
CA ALA A 113 24.53 1.60 -1.61
C ALA A 113 24.90 2.90 -0.88
N ARG A 114 23.90 3.63 -0.38
CA ARG A 114 24.13 4.84 0.42
C ARG A 114 24.85 4.55 1.73
N LEU A 115 24.45 3.49 2.46
CA LEU A 115 25.09 3.07 3.70
C LEU A 115 26.56 2.70 3.48
N GLU A 116 26.90 2.02 2.38
CA GLU A 116 28.29 1.70 2.05
C GLU A 116 29.13 2.95 1.74
N SER A 117 28.55 3.90 1.00
CA SER A 117 29.19 5.20 0.74
C SER A 117 29.45 5.96 2.05
N ASP A 118 28.47 6.01 2.95
CA ASP A 118 28.59 6.69 4.23
C ASP A 118 29.59 5.99 5.17
N ARG A 119 29.62 4.65 5.19
CA ARG A 119 30.64 3.87 5.94
C ARG A 119 32.05 4.18 5.46
N THR A 120 32.27 4.20 4.15
CA THR A 120 33.56 4.54 3.53
C THR A 120 33.98 5.96 3.91
N ARG A 121 33.07 6.93 3.78
CA ARG A 121 33.31 8.34 4.12
C ARG A 121 33.67 8.53 5.59
N LEU A 122 33.04 7.78 6.48
CA LEU A 122 33.23 7.86 7.93
C LEU A 122 34.33 6.93 8.46
N ARG A 123 34.97 6.12 7.60
CA ARG A 123 35.97 5.11 7.97
C ARG A 123 35.45 4.11 9.02
N LEU A 124 34.17 3.77 8.94
CA LEU A 124 33.57 2.78 9.85
C LEU A 124 33.91 1.35 9.38
N PRO A 125 34.20 0.43 10.31
CA PRO A 125 34.40 -0.97 9.96
C PRO A 125 33.11 -1.58 9.37
N VAL A 126 33.26 -2.48 8.39
CA VAL A 126 32.14 -3.23 7.82
C VAL A 126 31.70 -4.26 8.87
N HIS A 127 30.51 -4.09 9.43
CA HIS A 127 29.89 -5.13 10.25
C HIS A 127 29.36 -6.23 9.32
N PRO A 128 29.69 -7.51 9.54
CA PRO A 128 29.15 -8.60 8.75
C PRO A 128 27.62 -8.64 8.91
N ALA A 129 26.91 -8.85 7.80
CA ALA A 129 25.48 -9.11 7.83
C ALA A 129 25.25 -10.39 8.65
N THR A 130 24.47 -10.26 9.73
CA THR A 130 23.97 -11.38 10.53
C THR A 130 22.66 -11.88 9.95
#